data_AF-A0A3D1U201-F1
#
_entry.id   AF-A0A3D1U201-F1
#
_cell.length_a   1.000
_cell.length_b   1.000
_cell.length_c   1.000
_cell.angle_alpha   90.00
_cell.angle_beta   90.00
_cell.angle_gamma   90.00
#
_symmetry.space_group_name_H-M   'P 1'
#
loop_
_entity.id
_entity.type
_entity.pdbx_description
1 polymer ?
#
loop_
_entity_poly.entity_id
_entity_poly.type
_entity_poly.pdbx_seq_one_letter_code
_entity_poly.pdbx_strand_id
1 'polypeptide(L)'
;MRFSLRRTVGALKAGLTLRRLQLPYSEIERRRRGFVILQIDALSHEDLTRAMDAGHLPHLKKILGAGHQLHRWRPGAPSDTAAIQCALMYGSKKDVPGFYWYNRAKGRPIICSWPLDMAAVETDNAEGRAGLFRHGSVYMGMAAGGAQRAAFTTSALGRTSFPPKL
;
A
#
# COMPACT_ATOMS: atom_id res chain seq x y z
N MET A 1 22.29 -27.47 11.25
CA MET A 1 21.36 -26.52 10.61
C MET A 1 20.30 -27.28 9.82
N ARG A 2 19.05 -27.40 10.32
CA ARG A 2 17.96 -28.04 9.56
C ARG A 2 17.31 -26.99 8.65
N PHE A 3 17.66 -26.98 7.37
CA PHE A 3 16.93 -26.21 6.36
C PHE A 3 15.53 -26.82 6.20
N SER A 4 14.50 -26.03 6.48
CA SER A 4 13.11 -26.45 6.24
C SER A 4 12.87 -26.45 4.72
N LEU A 5 12.73 -27.64 4.14
CA LEU A 5 12.48 -27.85 2.71
C LEU A 5 11.33 -26.97 2.18
N ARG A 6 10.29 -26.76 2.99
CA ARG A 6 9.15 -25.87 2.68
C ARG A 6 9.56 -24.40 2.52
N ARG A 7 10.48 -23.90 3.34
CA ARG A 7 11.00 -22.52 3.23
C ARG A 7 11.81 -22.33 1.95
N THR A 8 12.64 -23.31 1.61
CA THR A 8 13.47 -23.28 0.39
C THR A 8 12.60 -23.28 -0.87
N VAL A 9 11.58 -24.13 -0.92
CA VAL A 9 10.62 -24.18 -2.05
C VAL A 9 9.80 -22.88 -2.14
N GLY A 10 9.38 -22.31 -1.01
CA GLY A 10 8.66 -21.03 -0.99
C GLY A 10 9.51 -19.87 -1.54
N ALA A 11 10.78 -19.79 -1.15
CA ALA A 11 11.71 -18.79 -1.65
C ALA A 11 11.99 -18.94 -3.16
N LEU A 12 12.11 -20.19 -3.65
CA LEU A 12 12.26 -20.50 -5.07
C LEU A 12 11.04 -20.09 -5.90
N LYS A 13 9.82 -20.38 -5.42
CA LYS A 13 8.58 -19.94 -6.08
C LYS A 13 8.47 -18.42 -6.14
N ALA A 14 8.75 -17.73 -5.03
CA ALA A 14 8.76 -16.27 -5.01
C ALA A 14 9.79 -15.69 -6.00
N GLY A 15 11.00 -16.26 -6.04
CA GLY A 15 12.06 -15.86 -6.98
C GLY A 15 11.66 -16.06 -8.45
N LEU A 16 11.00 -17.17 -8.79
CA LEU A 16 10.50 -17.44 -10.14
C LEU A 16 9.37 -16.49 -10.54
N THR A 17 8.44 -16.20 -9.63
CA THR A 17 7.35 -15.24 -9.89
C THR A 17 7.89 -13.82 -10.10
N LEU A 18 8.84 -13.36 -9.28
CA LEU A 18 9.49 -12.07 -9.46
C LEU A 18 10.23 -11.99 -10.81
N ARG A 19 10.88 -13.08 -11.22
CA ARG A 19 11.56 -13.18 -12.51
C ARG A 19 10.60 -13.16 -13.70
N ARG A 20 9.42 -13.78 -13.57
CA ARG A 20 8.35 -13.72 -14.59
C ARG A 20 7.71 -12.34 -14.71
N LEU A 21 7.60 -11.62 -13.61
CA LEU A 21 7.07 -10.25 -13.59
C LEU A 21 8.13 -9.20 -13.99
N GLN A 22 9.37 -9.62 -14.28
CA GLN A 22 10.52 -8.75 -14.54
C GLN A 22 10.68 -7.62 -13.51
N LEU A 23 10.28 -7.89 -12.26
CA LEU A 23 10.37 -6.89 -11.20
C LEU A 23 11.84 -6.79 -10.79
N PRO A 24 12.46 -5.61 -10.91
CA PRO A 24 13.86 -5.45 -10.52
C PRO A 24 14.01 -5.77 -9.04
N TYR A 25 15.11 -6.44 -8.70
CA TYR A 25 15.46 -6.58 -7.29
C TYR A 25 15.75 -5.19 -6.71
N SER A 26 15.38 -4.97 -5.45
CA SER A 26 15.75 -3.73 -4.78
C SER A 26 17.27 -3.60 -4.75
N GLU A 27 17.78 -2.45 -5.20
CA GLU A 27 19.19 -2.06 -5.07
C GLU A 27 19.59 -1.82 -3.61
N ILE A 28 18.60 -1.73 -2.72
CA ILE A 28 18.82 -1.58 -1.28
C ILE A 28 19.39 -2.90 -0.73
N GLU A 29 20.53 -2.79 -0.03
CA GLU A 29 21.19 -3.91 0.60
C GLU A 29 20.24 -4.70 1.52
N ARG A 30 20.20 -6.04 1.36
CA ARG A 30 19.25 -6.91 2.08
C ARG A 30 19.36 -6.84 3.60
N ARG A 31 20.52 -6.44 4.13
CA ARG A 31 20.78 -6.32 5.57
C ARG A 31 20.34 -4.96 6.14
N ARG A 32 20.05 -3.98 5.29
CA ARG A 32 19.58 -2.67 5.72
C ARG A 32 18.18 -2.80 6.31
N ARG A 33 17.95 -2.17 7.45
CA ARG A 33 16.60 -2.07 8.04
C ARG A 33 15.72 -1.26 7.08
N GLY A 34 14.56 -1.81 6.77
CA GLY A 34 13.55 -1.17 5.93
C GLY A 34 12.24 -1.00 6.68
N PHE A 35 11.34 -0.24 6.08
CA PHE A 35 9.98 -0.05 6.53
C PHE A 35 9.02 -0.70 5.56
N VAL A 36 8.09 -1.50 6.06
CA VAL A 36 7.08 -2.19 5.26
C VAL A 36 5.72 -1.94 5.89
N ILE A 37 4.77 -1.47 5.08
CA ILE A 37 3.36 -1.40 5.44
C ILE A 37 2.63 -2.47 4.64
N LEU A 38 1.81 -3.27 5.33
CA LEU A 38 0.82 -4.14 4.72
C LEU A 38 -0.56 -3.58 5.04
N GLN A 39 -1.25 -3.07 4.02
CA GLN A 39 -2.64 -2.66 4.13
C GLN A 39 -3.54 -3.81 3.68
N ILE A 40 -4.44 -4.25 4.54
CA ILE A 40 -5.50 -5.20 4.19
C ILE A 40 -6.79 -4.38 4.11
N ASP A 41 -7.34 -4.27 2.90
CA ASP A 41 -8.52 -3.44 2.68
C ASP A 41 -9.75 -4.02 3.42
N ALA A 42 -10.60 -3.13 3.92
CA ALA A 42 -11.82 -3.44 4.68
C ALA A 42 -11.65 -4.36 5.91
N LEU A 43 -10.43 -4.52 6.44
CA LEU A 43 -10.21 -5.32 7.66
C LEU A 43 -10.52 -4.51 8.93
N SER A 44 -11.63 -4.83 9.60
CA SER A 44 -11.96 -4.24 10.89
C SER A 44 -11.10 -4.82 12.02
N HIS A 45 -10.95 -4.05 13.10
CA HIS A 45 -10.29 -4.53 14.31
C HIS A 45 -11.05 -5.74 14.89
N GLU A 46 -12.38 -5.68 14.87
CA GLU A 46 -13.29 -6.70 15.41
C GLU A 46 -13.17 -8.02 14.64
N ASP A 47 -13.05 -7.97 13.31
CA ASP A 47 -12.84 -9.17 12.49
C ASP A 47 -11.46 -9.78 12.74
N LEU A 48 -10.43 -8.93 12.85
CA LEU A 48 -9.08 -9.40 13.15
C LEU A 48 -9.01 -10.09 14.52
N THR A 49 -9.63 -9.51 15.56
CA THR A 49 -9.71 -10.11 16.89
C THR A 49 -10.47 -11.43 16.86
N ARG A 50 -11.67 -11.47 16.23
CA ARG A 50 -12.45 -12.71 16.09
C ARG A 50 -11.66 -13.82 15.40
N ALA A 51 -10.96 -13.51 14.31
CA ALA A 51 -10.14 -14.48 13.59
C ALA A 51 -8.94 -14.97 14.42
N MET A 52 -8.33 -14.10 15.24
CA MET A 52 -7.30 -14.52 16.17
C MET A 52 -7.85 -15.45 17.26
N ASP A 53 -9.01 -15.14 17.83
CA ASP A 53 -9.66 -15.94 18.88
C ASP A 53 -10.08 -17.32 18.39
N ALA A 54 -10.60 -17.40 17.17
CA ALA A 54 -10.88 -18.66 16.47
C ALA A 54 -9.62 -19.45 16.06
N GLY A 55 -8.42 -18.92 16.30
CA GLY A 55 -7.16 -19.63 16.05
C GLY A 55 -6.70 -19.60 14.59
N HIS A 56 -7.31 -18.79 13.72
CA HIS A 56 -6.95 -18.70 12.29
C HIS A 56 -5.63 -17.94 12.05
N LEU A 57 -5.15 -17.17 13.02
CA LEU A 57 -3.99 -16.29 12.90
C LEU A 57 -2.88 -16.62 13.92
N PRO A 58 -2.36 -17.87 13.94
CA PRO A 58 -1.40 -18.32 14.96
C PRO A 58 -0.07 -17.56 14.90
N HIS A 59 0.35 -17.13 13.71
CA HIS A 59 1.57 -16.33 13.55
C HIS A 59 1.40 -14.92 14.13
N LEU A 60 0.25 -14.28 13.91
CA LEU A 60 -0.04 -12.96 14.44
C LEU A 60 -0.09 -12.99 15.98
N LYS A 61 -0.79 -13.97 16.57
CA LYS A 61 -0.80 -14.19 18.04
C LYS A 61 0.63 -14.34 18.60
N LYS A 62 1.51 -15.07 17.90
CA LYS A 62 2.91 -15.23 18.33
C LYS A 62 3.68 -13.91 18.35
N ILE A 63 3.55 -13.06 17.33
CA ILE A 63 4.30 -11.79 17.30
C ILE A 63 3.77 -10.78 18.33
N LEU A 64 2.46 -10.78 18.59
CA LEU A 64 1.86 -9.99 19.66
C LEU A 64 2.37 -10.43 21.03
N GLY A 65 2.43 -11.74 21.29
CA GLY A 65 3.01 -12.30 22.51
C GLY A 65 4.52 -12.04 22.68
N ALA A 66 5.22 -11.70 21.59
CA ALA A 66 6.64 -11.34 21.62
C ALA A 66 6.88 -9.83 21.85
N GLY A 67 5.82 -9.06 22.16
CA GLY A 67 5.91 -7.63 22.51
C GLY A 67 5.39 -6.66 21.45
N HIS A 68 4.82 -7.15 20.34
CA HIS A 68 4.12 -6.27 19.39
C HIS A 68 2.72 -5.96 19.92
N GLN A 69 2.19 -4.78 19.56
CA GLN A 69 0.88 -4.33 20.03
C GLN A 69 -0.10 -4.20 18.88
N LEU A 70 -1.35 -4.58 19.14
CA LEU A 70 -2.48 -4.33 18.26
C LEU A 70 -3.14 -3.01 18.70
N HIS A 71 -3.12 -2.02 17.83
CA HIS A 71 -3.80 -0.74 18.08
C HIS A 71 -5.03 -0.62 17.21
N ARG A 72 -6.14 -0.19 17.82
CA ARG A 72 -7.32 0.23 17.07
C ARG A 72 -7.03 1.55 16.37
N TRP A 73 -7.07 1.54 15.05
CA TRP A 73 -6.94 2.76 14.24
C TRP A 73 -8.32 3.28 13.83
N ARG A 74 -8.54 4.58 13.97
CA ARG A 74 -9.73 5.28 13.51
C ARG A 74 -9.34 6.22 12.37
N PRO A 75 -9.59 5.86 11.10
CA PRO A 75 -9.19 6.70 9.96
C PRO A 75 -10.00 8.00 9.84
N GLY A 76 -11.11 8.12 10.57
CA GLY A 76 -12.06 9.24 10.47
C GLY A 76 -12.86 9.21 9.16
N ALA A 77 -13.84 10.11 9.01
CA ALA A 77 -14.62 10.20 7.78
C ALA A 77 -13.87 11.00 6.68
N PRO A 78 -13.99 10.63 5.40
CA PRO A 78 -14.46 9.31 4.95
C PRO A 78 -13.41 8.23 5.25
N SER A 79 -13.90 7.01 5.52
CA SER A 79 -13.09 5.80 5.66
C SER A 79 -12.87 5.12 4.30
N ASP A 80 -12.54 5.92 3.29
CA ASP A 80 -12.35 5.49 1.91
C ASP A 80 -10.87 5.19 1.62
N THR A 81 -10.57 4.16 0.83
CA THR A 81 -9.20 3.72 0.53
C THR A 81 -8.32 4.84 -0.04
N ALA A 82 -8.84 5.66 -0.96
CA ALA A 82 -8.07 6.76 -1.55
C ALA A 82 -7.76 7.84 -0.51
N ALA A 83 -8.78 8.24 0.26
CA ALA A 83 -8.64 9.23 1.31
C ALA A 83 -7.67 8.76 2.41
N ILE A 84 -7.80 7.51 2.86
CA ILE A 84 -6.94 6.91 3.87
C ILE A 84 -5.49 6.83 3.39
N GLN A 85 -5.26 6.41 2.14
CA GLN A 85 -3.90 6.34 1.60
C GLN A 85 -3.26 7.73 1.46
N CYS A 86 -4.01 8.74 1.02
CA CYS A 86 -3.52 10.12 1.01
C CYS A 86 -3.15 10.59 2.43
N ALA A 87 -4.02 10.35 3.42
CA ALA A 87 -3.74 10.73 4.81
C ALA A 87 -2.51 10.02 5.36
N LEU A 88 -2.39 8.72 5.11
CA LEU A 88 -1.26 7.90 5.58
C LEU A 88 0.07 8.35 4.94
N MET A 89 0.06 8.65 3.64
CA MET A 89 1.28 8.90 2.87
C MET A 89 1.73 10.36 2.88
N TYR A 90 0.79 11.30 3.03
CA TYR A 90 1.02 12.75 2.90
C TYR A 90 0.53 13.57 4.10
N GLY A 91 -0.13 12.95 5.09
CA GLY A 91 -0.70 13.65 6.24
C GLY A 91 -1.95 14.45 5.92
N SER A 92 -2.53 14.31 4.73
CA SER A 92 -3.72 15.04 4.28
C SER A 92 -4.67 14.14 3.50
N LYS A 93 -5.97 14.33 3.72
CA LYS A 93 -7.06 13.79 2.91
C LYS A 93 -8.09 14.87 2.57
N LYS A 94 -7.59 16.10 2.46
CA LYS A 94 -8.40 17.29 2.23
C LYS A 94 -9.14 17.15 0.90
N ASP A 95 -10.39 17.59 0.88
CA ASP A 95 -11.23 17.64 -0.32
C ASP A 95 -11.46 16.28 -1.02
N VAL A 96 -11.24 15.17 -0.31
CA VAL A 96 -11.60 13.81 -0.75
C VAL A 96 -12.80 13.33 0.07
N PRO A 97 -14.05 13.55 -0.41
CA PRO A 97 -15.26 13.18 0.33
C PRO A 97 -15.61 11.68 0.22
N GLY A 98 -15.00 10.94 -0.72
CA GLY A 98 -15.22 9.51 -0.93
C GLY A 98 -14.61 9.03 -2.25
N PHE A 99 -14.97 7.81 -2.67
CA PHE A 99 -14.47 7.18 -3.89
C PHE A 99 -14.86 7.90 -5.20
N TYR A 100 -16.03 8.53 -5.19
CA TYR A 100 -16.64 9.20 -6.34
C TYR A 100 -17.37 10.46 -5.86
N TRP A 101 -17.14 11.59 -6.53
CA TRP A 101 -17.85 12.82 -6.24
C TRP A 101 -17.88 13.78 -7.42
N TYR A 102 -18.77 14.77 -7.37
CA TYR A 102 -18.78 15.87 -8.32
C TYR A 102 -17.90 17.02 -7.81
N ASN A 103 -16.86 17.38 -8.56
CA ASN A 103 -16.01 18.51 -8.24
C ASN A 103 -16.57 19.77 -8.92
N ARG A 104 -17.19 20.65 -8.13
CA ARG A 104 -17.79 21.91 -8.63
C ARG A 104 -16.75 22.84 -9.25
N ALA A 105 -15.56 22.94 -8.68
CA ALA A 105 -14.50 23.80 -9.21
C ALA A 105 -13.97 23.32 -10.57
N LYS A 106 -13.94 21.99 -10.79
CA LYS A 106 -13.54 21.37 -12.06
C LYS A 106 -14.73 21.15 -13.03
N GLY A 107 -15.96 21.43 -12.60
CA GLY A 107 -17.19 21.25 -13.40
C GLY A 107 -17.46 19.81 -13.84
N ARG A 108 -16.88 18.80 -13.17
CA ARG A 108 -16.93 17.39 -13.62
C ARG A 108 -16.87 16.40 -12.44
N PRO A 109 -17.31 15.15 -12.63
CA PRO A 109 -17.06 14.08 -11.67
C PRO A 109 -15.57 13.76 -11.55
N ILE A 110 -15.19 13.29 -10.35
CA ILE A 110 -13.90 12.68 -10.02
C ILE A 110 -14.18 11.24 -9.59
N ILE A 111 -13.45 10.29 -10.18
CA ILE A 111 -13.58 8.86 -9.89
C ILE A 111 -12.20 8.32 -9.48
N CYS A 112 -12.04 7.87 -8.24
CA CYS A 112 -10.74 7.39 -7.75
C CYS A 112 -10.22 6.14 -8.48
N SER A 113 -11.06 5.33 -9.11
CA SER A 113 -10.59 4.22 -9.97
C SER A 113 -10.03 4.68 -11.31
N TRP A 114 -10.19 5.95 -11.69
CA TRP A 114 -9.65 6.48 -12.93
C TRP A 114 -8.25 7.04 -12.68
N PRO A 115 -7.21 6.57 -13.40
CA PRO A 115 -5.83 6.93 -13.10
C PRO A 115 -5.52 8.41 -13.05
N LEU A 116 -6.00 9.18 -14.04
CA LEU A 116 -5.75 10.63 -14.12
C LEU A 116 -6.45 11.39 -12.99
N ASP A 117 -7.62 10.93 -12.57
CA ASP A 117 -8.36 11.50 -11.44
C ASP A 117 -7.65 11.23 -10.12
N MET A 118 -7.26 9.97 -9.88
CA MET A 118 -6.52 9.60 -8.68
C MET A 118 -5.14 10.29 -8.62
N ALA A 119 -4.47 10.47 -9.76
CA ALA A 119 -3.23 11.23 -9.85
C ALA A 119 -3.40 12.71 -9.47
N ALA A 120 -4.51 13.33 -9.88
CA ALA A 120 -4.84 14.69 -9.47
C ALA A 120 -5.14 14.76 -7.97
N VAL A 121 -5.95 13.82 -7.44
CA VAL A 121 -6.26 13.71 -6.01
C VAL A 121 -5.00 13.56 -5.15
N GLU A 122 -4.08 12.69 -5.58
CA GLU A 122 -2.80 12.50 -4.91
C GLU A 122 -1.95 13.78 -4.95
N THR A 123 -1.86 14.43 -6.10
CA THR A 123 -1.08 15.68 -6.26
C THR A 123 -1.64 16.79 -5.36
N ASP A 124 -2.97 16.96 -5.35
CA ASP A 124 -3.67 17.94 -4.53
C ASP A 124 -3.43 17.69 -3.03
N ASN A 125 -3.40 16.43 -2.59
CA ASN A 125 -3.14 16.08 -1.17
C ASN A 125 -1.66 16.08 -0.78
N ALA A 126 -0.76 15.84 -1.74
CA ALA A 126 0.67 15.94 -1.50
C ALA A 126 1.06 17.37 -1.13
N GLU A 127 0.45 18.38 -1.76
CA GLU A 127 0.76 19.82 -1.55
C GLU A 127 2.28 20.09 -1.64
N GLY A 128 2.98 19.40 -2.55
CA GLY A 128 4.43 19.48 -2.72
C GLY A 128 5.27 18.74 -1.66
N ARG A 129 4.66 18.11 -0.65
CA ARG A 129 5.36 17.31 0.35
C ARG A 129 5.91 16.03 -0.26
N ALA A 130 7.06 15.59 0.27
CA ALA A 130 7.60 14.27 -0.06
C ALA A 130 6.74 13.16 0.57
N GLY A 131 6.34 12.17 -0.22
CA GLY A 131 5.54 11.05 0.25
C GLY A 131 6.30 10.08 1.17
N LEU A 132 5.55 9.33 1.97
CA LEU A 132 6.08 8.34 2.92
C LEU A 132 6.98 7.29 2.25
N PHE A 133 6.70 6.93 1.00
CA PHE A 133 7.41 5.89 0.27
C PHE A 133 8.47 6.43 -0.69
N ARG A 134 8.93 7.69 -0.52
CA ARG A 134 10.07 8.22 -1.28
C ARG A 134 11.26 7.25 -1.23
N HIS A 135 11.89 7.00 -2.38
CA HIS A 135 12.96 6.00 -2.58
C HIS A 135 12.56 4.53 -2.39
N GLY A 136 11.27 4.27 -2.16
CA GLY A 136 10.71 2.94 -1.97
C GLY A 136 9.84 2.48 -3.14
N SER A 137 9.00 1.50 -2.83
CA SER A 137 8.06 0.90 -3.78
C SER A 137 6.67 0.77 -3.19
N VAL A 138 5.66 0.82 -4.04
CA VAL A 138 4.27 0.53 -3.72
C VAL A 138 3.68 -0.43 -4.76
N TYR A 139 2.78 -1.31 -4.31
CA TYR A 139 2.15 -2.34 -5.12
C TYR A 139 0.66 -2.35 -4.82
N MET A 140 -0.19 -2.39 -5.85
CA MET A 140 -1.65 -2.49 -5.71
C MET A 140 -2.28 -1.34 -4.90
N GLY A 141 -1.71 -0.14 -4.96
CA GLY A 141 -2.22 1.04 -4.25
C GLY A 141 -3.20 1.89 -5.07
N MET A 142 -3.94 2.79 -4.42
CA MET A 142 -4.64 3.88 -5.11
C MET A 142 -3.68 5.06 -5.34
N ALA A 143 -2.93 5.45 -4.31
CA ALA A 143 -1.90 6.49 -4.35
C ALA A 143 -0.49 5.88 -4.39
N ALA A 144 0.46 6.58 -5.01
CA ALA A 144 1.84 6.15 -5.15
C ALA A 144 2.70 6.47 -3.90
N GLY A 145 2.31 7.46 -3.11
CA GLY A 145 3.01 7.86 -1.88
C GLY A 145 4.44 8.34 -2.14
N GLY A 146 4.71 8.91 -3.32
CA GLY A 146 6.04 9.35 -3.75
C GLY A 146 7.01 8.20 -4.05
N ALA A 147 6.52 6.96 -4.18
CA ALA A 147 7.35 5.82 -4.48
C ALA A 147 8.09 5.96 -5.81
N GLN A 148 9.37 5.56 -5.84
CA GLN A 148 10.15 5.50 -7.06
C GLN A 148 9.64 4.40 -8.00
N ARG A 149 9.04 3.35 -7.43
CA ARG A 149 8.44 2.23 -8.16
C ARG A 149 7.00 2.04 -7.70
N ALA A 150 6.05 2.21 -8.61
CA ALA A 150 4.64 2.01 -8.35
C ALA A 150 4.09 0.99 -9.35
N ALA A 151 3.74 -0.22 -8.87
CA ALA A 151 3.20 -1.28 -9.71
C ALA A 151 1.71 -1.47 -9.43
N PHE A 152 0.89 -1.60 -10.47
CA PHE A 152 -0.57 -1.74 -10.36
C PHE A 152 -1.20 -0.69 -9.43
N THR A 153 -0.67 0.54 -9.46
CA THR A 153 -1.06 1.60 -8.54
C THR A 153 -1.79 2.69 -9.30
N THR A 154 -3.05 2.96 -8.94
CA THR A 154 -4.00 3.71 -9.78
C THR A 154 -3.48 5.07 -10.22
N SER A 155 -2.98 5.90 -9.30
CA SER A 155 -2.43 7.23 -9.61
C SER A 155 -1.16 7.23 -10.47
N ALA A 156 -0.46 6.08 -10.54
CA ALA A 156 0.74 5.90 -11.33
C ALA A 156 0.45 5.26 -12.71
N LEU A 157 -0.74 4.66 -12.90
CA LEU A 157 -1.14 4.07 -14.17
C LEU A 157 -1.18 5.17 -15.25
N GLY A 158 -0.37 5.01 -16.29
CA GLY A 158 -0.20 5.99 -17.37
C GLY A 158 0.94 7.00 -17.17
N ARG A 159 1.55 7.09 -15.99
CA ARG A 159 2.79 7.88 -15.73
C ARG A 159 4.02 6.98 -15.63
N THR A 160 3.85 5.72 -15.25
CA THR A 160 4.89 4.71 -15.27
C THR A 160 4.78 3.88 -16.54
N SER A 161 5.79 3.95 -17.41
CA SER A 161 6.02 2.91 -18.41
C SER A 161 6.25 1.60 -17.67
N PHE A 162 5.39 0.62 -17.89
CA PHE A 162 5.64 -0.76 -17.49
C PHE A 162 6.11 -1.54 -18.72
N PRO A 163 7.29 -2.19 -18.70
CA PRO A 163 8.30 -2.21 -17.63
C PRO A 163 9.08 -0.87 -17.54
N PRO A 164 9.71 -0.54 -16.40
CA PRO A 164 10.60 0.62 -16.30
C PRO A 164 11.72 0.48 -17.35
N LYS A 165 12.07 1.57 -18.03
CA LYS A 165 13.24 1.58 -18.90
C LYS A 165 14.48 1.27 -18.06
N LEU A 166 15.27 0.30 -18.54
CA LEU A 166 16.55 -0.15 -17.99
C LEU A 166 17.58 0.99 -17.95
#